data_AF-A0A2K3KN52-F1
#
_entry.id   AF-A0A2K3KN52-F1
#
_cell.length_a   1.000
_cell.length_b   1.000
_cell.length_c   1.000
_cell.angle_alpha   90.00
_cell.angle_beta   90.00
_cell.angle_gamma   90.00
#
_symmetry.space_group_name_H-M   'P 1'
#
loop_
_entity.id
_entity.type
_entity.pdbx_description
1 polymer ?
#
loop_
_entity_poly.entity_id
_entity_poly.type
_entity_poly.pdbx_seq_one_letter_code
_entity_poly.pdbx_strand_id
1 'polypeptide(L)' 'MPPRNATDPVLDNSSPYFVHPGDGPSSVVVTPLLTGSNYQSWARSMKRALGAKMKLEFVDGSLP' A
#
# COMPACT_ATOMS: atom_id res chain seq x y z
N MET A 1 14.83 -26.37 21.14
CA MET A 1 14.19 -25.77 19.95
C MET A 1 15.21 -24.85 19.30
N PRO A 2 15.45 -24.91 17.98
CA PRO A 2 16.33 -23.95 17.33
C PRO A 2 15.68 -22.56 17.41
N PRO A 3 16.47 -21.48 17.42
CA PRO A 3 15.92 -20.13 17.38
C PRO A 3 15.12 -19.96 16.09
N ARG A 4 13.95 -19.32 16.20
CA ARG A 4 13.11 -18.96 15.05
C ARG A 4 14.00 -18.18 14.07
N ASN A 5 14.27 -18.79 12.92
CA ASN A 5 14.97 -18.16 11.82
C ASN A 5 14.27 -16.82 11.53
N ALA A 6 15.02 -15.72 11.50
CA ALA A 6 14.46 -14.41 11.19
C ALA A 6 13.77 -14.53 9.82
N THR A 7 12.44 -14.47 9.81
CA THR A 7 11.65 -14.46 8.59
C THR A 7 12.05 -13.21 7.82
N ASP A 8 12.58 -13.39 6.62
CA ASP A 8 12.88 -12.27 5.73
C ASP A 8 11.64 -11.36 5.66
N PRO A 9 11.75 -10.05 5.92
CA PRO A 9 10.60 -9.15 5.97
C PRO A 9 9.86 -9.04 4.62
N VAL A 10 10.48 -9.54 3.55
CA VAL A 10 9.91 -9.67 2.20
C VAL A 10 9.01 -10.91 2.07
N LEU A 11 9.18 -11.92 2.93
CA LEU A 11 8.39 -13.15 2.97
C LEU A 11 7.34 -13.16 4.10
N ASP A 12 7.44 -12.24 5.06
CA ASP A 12 6.47 -12.08 6.13
C ASP A 12 5.26 -11.27 5.67
N ASN A 13 4.10 -11.91 5.48
CA ASN A 13 2.85 -11.25 5.08
C ASN A 13 2.29 -10.30 6.16
N SER A 14 2.82 -10.30 7.39
CA SER A 14 2.50 -9.33 8.43
C SER A 14 3.42 -8.10 8.42
N SER A 15 4.50 -8.14 7.64
CA SER A 15 5.41 -7.00 7.48
C SER A 15 4.75 -5.89 6.65
N PRO A 16 4.83 -4.62 7.07
CA PRO A 16 4.37 -3.50 6.24
C PRO A 16 5.17 -3.39 4.94
N TYR A 17 6.38 -3.95 4.89
CA TYR A 17 7.26 -3.99 3.71
C TYR A 17 6.97 -5.15 2.76
N PHE A 18 5.99 -5.99 3.06
CA PHE A 18 5.62 -7.10 2.20
C PHE A 18 5.01 -6.63 0.89
N VAL A 19 5.56 -7.12 -0.23
CA VAL A 19 5.01 -6.86 -1.58
C VAL A 19 4.41 -8.15 -2.10
N HIS A 20 3.08 -8.22 -2.12
CA HIS A 20 2.38 -9.38 -2.66
C HIS A 20 2.69 -9.53 -4.17
N PRO A 21 2.94 -10.74 -4.71
CA PRO A 21 3.25 -10.93 -6.14
C PRO A 21 2.16 -10.43 -7.11
N GLY A 22 0.91 -10.30 -6.63
CA GLY A 22 -0.20 -9.70 -7.36
C GLY A 22 -0.23 -8.17 -7.38
N ASP A 23 0.70 -7.53 -6.67
CA ASP A 23 0.79 -6.06 -6.58
C ASP A 23 1.67 -5.51 -7.71
N GLY A 24 1.07 -5.31 -8.88
CA GLY A 24 1.68 -4.59 -9.99
C GLY A 24 1.47 -3.06 -9.93
N PRO A 25 2.09 -2.30 -10.86
CA PRO A 25 1.90 -0.85 -11.01
C PRO A 25 0.43 -0.43 -11.21
N SER A 26 -0.37 -1.34 -11.78
CA SER A 26 -1.81 -1.20 -12.02
C SER A 26 -2.68 -1.67 -10.86
N SER A 27 -2.09 -1.99 -9.71
CA SER A 27 -2.83 -2.56 -8.59
C SER A 27 -3.59 -1.52 -7.75
N VAL A 28 -3.30 -0.23 -7.94
CA VAL A 28 -4.08 0.89 -7.40
C VAL A 28 -4.53 1.76 -8.56
N VAL A 29 -5.78 1.60 -8.97
CA VAL A 29 -6.39 2.43 -10.02
C VAL A 29 -7.49 3.27 -9.39
N VAL A 30 -7.34 4.59 -9.47
CA VAL A 30 -8.36 5.55 -9.03
C VAL A 30 -8.98 6.19 -10.26
N THR A 31 -10.28 5.98 -10.45
CA THR A 31 -11.09 6.62 -11.49
C THR A 31 -12.13 7.55 -10.87
N PRO A 32 -12.31 8.77 -11.38
CA PRO A 32 -11.63 9.39 -12.53
C PRO A 32 -10.19 9.82 -12.22
N LEU A 33 -9.37 9.99 -13.26
CA LEU A 33 -7.99 10.49 -13.14
C LEU A 33 -7.99 11.88 -12.48
N LEU A 34 -6.91 12.21 -11.78
CA LEU A 34 -6.74 13.52 -11.16
C LEU A 34 -6.82 14.63 -12.21
N THR A 35 -7.68 15.61 -11.95
CA THR A 35 -7.78 16.88 -12.64
C THR A 35 -7.69 18.01 -11.61
N GLY A 36 -7.44 19.24 -12.04
CA GLY A 36 -7.34 20.37 -11.11
C GLY A 36 -8.61 20.58 -10.26
N SER A 37 -9.79 20.29 -10.80
CA SER A 37 -11.07 20.51 -10.12
C SER A 37 -11.55 19.35 -9.25
N ASN A 38 -10.99 18.15 -9.41
CA ASN A 38 -11.50 16.94 -8.74
C ASN A 38 -10.65 16.48 -7.54
N TYR A 39 -9.61 17.23 -7.16
CA TYR A 39 -8.62 16.84 -6.15
C TYR A 39 -9.25 16.27 -4.87
N GLN A 40 -10.27 16.91 -4.31
CA GLN A 40 -10.87 16.48 -3.04
C GLN A 40 -11.55 15.10 -3.14
N SER A 41 -12.18 14.80 -4.27
CA SER A 41 -12.80 13.50 -4.51
C SER A 41 -11.74 12.46 -4.88
N TRP A 42 -10.76 12.84 -5.71
CA TRP A 42 -9.64 11.98 -6.07
C TRP A 42 -8.81 11.56 -4.85
N ALA A 43 -8.45 12.51 -3.98
CA ALA A 43 -7.64 12.25 -2.79
C ALA A 43 -8.33 11.29 -1.81
N ARG A 44 -9.66 11.43 -1.62
CA ARG A 44 -10.45 10.48 -0.82
C ARG A 44 -10.46 9.08 -1.45
N SER A 45 -10.68 8.99 -2.76
CA SER A 45 -10.65 7.70 -3.47
C SER A 45 -9.27 7.04 -3.43
N MET A 46 -8.19 7.82 -3.59
CA MET A 46 -6.81 7.36 -3.49
C MET A 46 -6.49 6.84 -2.09
N LYS A 47 -6.85 7.57 -1.03
CA LYS A 47 -6.68 7.10 0.36
C LYS A 47 -7.39 5.78 0.62
N ARG A 48 -8.62 5.60 0.10
CA ARG A 48 -9.37 4.33 0.24
C ARG A 48 -8.72 3.20 -0.53
N ALA A 49 -8.29 3.45 -1.77
CA ALA A 49 -7.64 2.43 -2.60
C ALA A 49 -6.29 1.98 -2.03
N LEU A 50 -5.50 2.90 -1.46
CA LEU A 50 -4.26 2.58 -0.74
C LEU A 50 -4.53 1.86 0.59
N GLY A 51 -5.51 2.32 1.37
CA GLY A 51 -5.86 1.72 2.65
C GLY A 51 -6.36 0.28 2.51
N ALA A 52 -7.14 -0.03 1.46
CA ALA A 52 -7.59 -1.39 1.17
C ALA A 52 -6.45 -2.39 0.93
N LYS A 53 -5.25 -1.88 0.62
CA LYS A 53 -4.05 -2.67 0.34
C LYS A 53 -2.99 -2.55 1.45
N MET A 54 -3.33 -1.91 2.57
CA MET A 54 -2.38 -1.56 3.65
C MET A 54 -1.18 -0.76 3.15
N LYS A 55 -1.34 0.03 2.08
CA LYS A 55 -0.26 0.83 1.49
C LYS A 55 -0.36 2.32 1.79
N LEU A 56 -1.32 2.73 2.62
CA LEU A 56 -1.50 4.13 2.96
C LEU A 56 -0.28 4.69 3.70
N GLU A 57 0.32 3.87 4.56
CA GLU A 57 1.45 4.26 5.42
C GLU A 57 2.73 4.61 4.62
N PHE A 58 2.86 4.08 3.40
CA PHE A 58 3.94 4.44 2.47
C PHE A 58 3.80 5.86 1.90
N VAL A 59 2.57 6.37 1.82
CA VAL A 59 2.28 7.68 1.21
C VAL A 59 2.15 8.76 2.27
N ASP A 60 1.65 8.42 3.46
CA ASP A 60 1.54 9.36 4.58
C ASP A 60 2.84 9.47 5.42
N GLY A 61 3.79 8.54 5.23
CA GLY A 61 5.08 8.55 5.93
C GLY A 61 5.01 8.02 7.37
N SER A 62 3.95 7.30 7.72
CA SER A 62 3.82 6.64 9.04
C SER A 62 4.72 5.41 9.17
N LEU A 63 5.25 4.89 8.05
CA LEU A 63 6.25 3.83 8.08
C LEU A 63 7.63 4.37 8.53
N PRO A 64 8.33 3.63 9.40
CA PRO A 64 9.63 4.01 9.95
C PRO A 64 10.80 3.88 8.96
#